data_AF-A0A3D1ZWF5-F1
#
_entry.id   AF-A0A3D1ZWF5-F1
#
_cell.length_a   1.000
_cell.length_b   1.000
_cell.length_c   1.000
_cell.angle_alpha   90.00
_cell.angle_beta   90.00
_cell.angle_gamma   90.00
#
_symmetry.space_group_name_H-M   'P 1'
#
loop_
_entity.id
_entity.type
_entity.pdbx_description
1 polymer ?
#
loop_
_entity_poly.entity_id
_entity_poly.type
_entity_poly.pdbx_seq_one_letter_code
_entity_poly.pdbx_strand_id
1 'polypeptide(L)' 'MFSEIHVTPAGEVVSQATFEANVNDYLPDESDLAYINSLMKPCYDKGEYAGWIAPPKVGIN' A
#
# COMPACT_ATOMS: atom_id res chain seq x y z
N MET A 1 -21.25 -10.24 6.83
CA MET A 1 -21.51 -9.52 8.08
C MET A 1 -20.96 -8.09 8.06
N PHE A 2 -19.78 -7.79 7.50
CA PHE A 2 -19.21 -6.43 7.51
C PHE A 2 -19.44 -5.58 6.26
N SER A 3 -20.03 -6.12 5.19
CA SER A 3 -20.22 -5.42 3.91
C SER A 3 -21.18 -4.22 3.96
N GLU A 4 -22.03 -4.13 4.99
CA GLU A 4 -23.05 -3.08 5.14
C GLU A 4 -22.66 -2.01 6.18
N ILE A 5 -21.49 -2.13 6.83
CA ILE A 5 -21.06 -1.20 7.88
C ILE A 5 -19.68 -0.62 7.55
N HIS A 6 -19.45 0.62 7.96
CA HIS A 6 -18.16 1.29 7.84
C HIS A 6 -17.38 1.14 9.15
N VAL A 7 -16.17 0.60 9.06
CA VAL A 7 -15.32 0.32 10.22
C VAL A 7 -13.93 0.90 9.99
N THR A 8 -13.42 1.67 10.95
CA THR A 8 -12.05 2.22 10.89
C THR A 8 -11.00 1.12 11.13
N PRO A 9 -9.71 1.34 10.79
CA PRO A 9 -8.65 0.39 11.12
C PRO A 9 -8.50 0.10 12.63
N ALA A 10 -8.97 1.01 13.49
CA ALA A 10 -9.00 0.82 14.94
C ALA A 10 -10.18 -0.05 15.42
N GLY A 11 -11.10 -0.43 14.53
CA GLY A 11 -12.26 -1.28 14.83
C GLY A 11 -13.53 -0.51 15.22
N GLU A 12 -13.59 0.79 14.98
CA GLU A 12 -14.74 1.62 15.33
C GLU A 12 -15.78 1.65 14.21
N VAL A 13 -17.06 1.41 14.53
CA VAL A 13 -18.16 1.57 13.57
C VAL A 13 -18.51 3.05 13.44
N VAL A 14 -18.42 3.58 12.22
CA VAL A 14 -18.61 5.01 11.94
C VAL A 14 -19.70 5.25 10.89
N SER A 15 -20.12 6.50 10.75
CA SER A 15 -21.02 6.89 9.66
C SER A 15 -20.30 6.84 8.30
N GLN A 16 -21.06 6.73 7.21
CA GLN A 16 -20.53 6.81 5.85
C GLN A 16 -19.76 8.12 5.61
N ALA A 17 -20.33 9.26 6.01
CA ALA A 17 -19.69 10.57 5.82
C ALA A 17 -18.34 10.66 6.56
N THR A 18 -18.26 10.10 7.77
CA THR A 18 -17.01 10.02 8.52
C THR A 18 -16.00 9.13 7.81
N PHE A 19 -16.43 7.97 7.31
CA PHE A 19 -15.55 7.05 6.61
C PHE A 19 -15.01 7.67 5.32
N GLU A 20 -15.87 8.27 4.49
CA GLU A 20 -15.50 8.93 3.24
C GLU A 20 -14.53 10.09 3.45
N ALA A 21 -14.74 10.90 4.50
CA ALA A 21 -13.87 12.03 4.81
C ALA A 21 -12.44 11.62 5.20
N ASN A 22 -12.23 10.38 5.66
CA ASN A 22 -10.93 9.88 6.14
C ASN A 22 -10.44 8.67 5.33
N VAL A 23 -11.09 8.28 4.24
CA VAL A 23 -10.79 7.03 3.53
C VAL A 23 -9.37 7.01 2.98
N ASN A 24 -8.85 8.17 2.58
CA ASN A 24 -7.48 8.33 2.07
C ASN A 24 -6.41 8.20 3.17
N ASP A 25 -6.79 8.34 4.45
CA ASP A 25 -5.87 8.05 5.57
C ASP A 25 -5.75 6.53 5.83
N TYR A 26 -6.68 5.74 5.29
CA TYR A 26 -6.77 4.30 5.51
C TYR A 26 -6.32 3.49 4.30
N LEU A 27 -6.61 4.01 3.10
CA LEU A 27 -6.39 3.34 1.83
C LEU A 27 -5.56 4.23 0.91
N PRO A 28 -4.64 3.66 0.11
CA PRO A 28 -3.89 4.43 -0.88
C PRO A 28 -4.82 5.15 -1.85
N ASP A 29 -4.48 6.40 -2.16
CA ASP A 29 -5.17 7.18 -3.18
C ASP A 29 -4.45 7.13 -4.54
N GLU A 30 -4.97 7.86 -5.52
CA GLU A 30 -4.36 7.92 -6.86
C GLU A 30 -2.93 8.49 -6.86
N SER A 31 -2.65 9.41 -5.93
CA SER A 31 -1.33 10.04 -5.82
C SER A 31 -0.30 9.08 -5.23
N ASP A 32 -0.69 8.28 -4.24
CA ASP A 32 0.12 7.20 -3.69
C ASP A 32 0.45 6.16 -4.77
N LEU A 33 -0.57 5.76 -5.55
CA LEU A 33 -0.38 4.81 -6.65
C LEU A 33 0.54 5.36 -7.74
N ALA A 34 0.40 6.64 -8.09
CA ALA A 34 1.30 7.30 -9.05
C ALA A 34 2.75 7.30 -8.53
N TYR A 35 2.96 7.59 -7.25
CA TYR A 35 4.28 7.54 -6.63
C TYR A 35 4.86 6.13 -6.64
N ILE A 36 4.11 5.11 -6.19
CA ILE A 36 4.54 3.70 -6.22
C ILE A 36 4.95 3.29 -7.64
N ASN A 37 4.13 3.61 -8.65
CA ASN A 37 4.44 3.29 -10.04
C ASN A 37 5.73 3.95 -10.53
N SER A 38 6.03 5.17 -10.07
CA SER A 38 7.28 5.86 -10.41
C SER A 38 8.54 5.14 -9.89
N LEU A 39 8.41 4.34 -8.82
CA LEU A 39 9.49 3.54 -8.23
C LEU A 39 9.73 2.22 -9.00
N MET A 40 8.73 1.73 -9.74
CA MET A 40 8.76 0.42 -10.39
C MET A 40 9.61 0.43 -11.66
N LYS A 41 10.93 0.46 -11.48
CA LYS A 41 11.94 0.36 -12.56
C LYS A 41 12.63 -1.00 -12.49
N PRO A 42 12.74 -1.73 -13.62
CA PRO A 42 13.38 -3.04 -13.61
C PRO A 42 14.90 -2.93 -13.45
N CYS A 43 15.48 -3.89 -12.72
CA CYS A 43 16.92 -4.12 -12.54
C CYS A 43 17.23 -5.54 -13.01
N TYR A 44 18.22 -5.72 -13.88
CA TYR A 44 18.50 -7.02 -14.52
C TYR A 44 19.90 -7.55 -14.22
N ASP A 45 20.78 -6.72 -13.65
CA ASP A 45 22.15 -7.11 -13.43
C ASP A 45 22.29 -8.03 -12.22
N LYS A 46 23.27 -8.94 -12.29
CA LYS A 46 23.50 -9.91 -11.21
C LYS A 46 23.89 -9.18 -9.93
N GLY A 47 23.06 -9.34 -8.90
CA GLY A 47 23.27 -8.71 -7.59
C GLY A 47 22.75 -7.27 -7.50
N GLU A 48 22.10 -6.77 -8.56
CA GLU A 48 21.39 -5.49 -8.54
C GLU A 48 19.98 -5.66 -7.96
N TYR A 49 19.51 -4.66 -7.22
CA TYR A 49 18.15 -4.58 -6.70
C TYR A 49 17.62 -3.16 -6.87
N ALA A 50 16.32 -3.03 -7.11
CA ALA A 50 15.69 -1.71 -7.21
C ALA A 50 15.80 -0.96 -5.87
N GLY A 51 15.98 0.37 -5.92
CA GLY A 51 16.26 1.16 -4.72
C GLY A 51 15.17 1.17 -3.64
N TRP A 52 13.96 0.71 -3.95
CA TRP A 52 12.84 0.63 -3.02
C TRP A 52 12.78 -0.69 -2.23
N ILE A 53 13.62 -1.69 -2.56
CA ILE A 53 13.64 -2.99 -1.89
C ILE A 53 15.05 -3.39 -1.47
N ALA A 54 15.18 -3.82 -0.22
CA ALA A 54 16.45 -4.35 0.29
C ALA A 54 16.76 -5.73 -0.32
N PRO A 55 18.05 -6.09 -0.48
CA PRO A 55 18.43 -7.41 -0.96
C PRO A 55 17.96 -8.53 -0.01
N PRO A 56 17.64 -9.73 -0.53
CA PRO A 56 17.28 -10.88 0.30
C PRO A 56 18.46 -11.34 1.16
N LYS A 57 18.17 -11.93 2.32
CA LYS A 57 19.20 -12.41 3.26
C LYS A 57 20.04 -13.56 2.71
N VAL A 58 19.45 -14.41 1.87
CA VAL A 58 20.09 -15.59 1.26
C VAL A 58 19.62 -15.76 -0.18
N GLY A 59 20.50 -16.31 -1.03
CA GLY A 59 20.16 -16.71 -2.38
C GLY A 59 19.40 -18.05 -2.43
N ILE A 60 19.08 -18.50 -3.63
CA ILE A 60 18.51 -19.84 -3.88
C ILE A 60 19.59 -20.72 -4.52
N ASN A 61 19.65 -22.00 -4.11
CA ASN A 61 20.56 -23.02 -4.66
C ASN A 61 19.82 -23.99 -5.57
#